data_AF-A0A6I4HQS3-F1
#
_entry.id   AF-A0A6I4HQS3-F1
#
_cell.length_a   1.000
_cell.length_b   1.000
_cell.length_c   1.000
_cell.angle_alpha   90.00
_cell.angle_beta   90.00
_cell.angle_gamma   90.00
#
_symmetry.space_group_name_H-M   'P 1'
#
loop_
_entity.id
_entity.type
_entity.pdbx_description
1 polymer ?
#
loop_
_entity_poly.entity_id
_entity_poly.type
_entity_poly.pdbx_seq_one_letter_code
_entity_poly.pdbx_strand_id
1 'polypeptide(L)' 'MDKPNWSELIKQLIERGYTEESIADAVDATQPAIHYLKTGKTQETKYSTGAGIIRLCTLNGISINHKKAPVTANN' A
#
# COMPACT_ATOMS: atom_id res chain seq x y z
N MET A 1 -15.45 -5.47 -1.41
CA MET A 1 -13.99 -5.65 -1.33
C MET A 1 -13.44 -4.48 -0.54
N ASP A 2 -12.95 -4.71 0.68
CA ASP A 2 -12.27 -3.68 1.46
C ASP A 2 -11.05 -3.18 0.68
N LYS A 3 -10.92 -1.85 0.57
CA LYS A 3 -9.79 -1.21 -0.12
C LYS A 3 -8.51 -1.49 0.69
N PRO A 4 -7.38 -1.84 0.03
CA PRO A 4 -6.10 -1.97 0.71
C PRO A 4 -5.70 -0.66 1.40
N ASN A 5 -5.12 -0.76 2.59
CA ASN A 5 -4.56 0.40 3.27
C ASN A 5 -3.18 0.73 2.66
N TRP A 6 -3.17 1.56 1.62
CA TRP A 6 -1.93 1.91 0.91
C TRP A 6 -0.90 2.56 1.83
N SER A 7 -1.35 3.37 2.80
CA SER A 7 -0.47 4.03 3.76
C SER A 7 0.36 3.02 4.54
N GLU A 8 -0.30 1.97 5.04
CA GLU A 8 0.34 0.94 5.86
C GLU A 8 1.28 0.07 5.03
N LEU A 9 0.87 -0.33 3.83
CA LEU A 9 1.69 -1.13 2.91
C LEU A 9 2.97 -0.39 2.51
N ILE A 10 2.87 0.90 2.16
CA ILE A 10 4.02 1.71 1.77
C ILE A 10 4.97 1.93 2.96
N LYS A 11 4.43 2.13 4.17
CA LYS A 11 5.26 2.24 5.39
C LYS A 11 6.04 0.95 5.66
N GLN A 12 5.40 -0.21 5.55
CA GLN A 12 6.08 -1.50 5.72
C GLN A 12 7.17 -1.74 4.67
N LEU A 13 6.97 -1.30 3.43
CA LEU A 13 8.03 -1.34 2.41
C LEU A 13 9.20 -0.43 2.77
N ILE A 14 8.95 0.76 3.31
CA ILE A 14 10.00 1.67 3.77
C ILE A 14 10.78 1.08 4.95
N GLU A 15 10.10 0.41 5.89
CA GLU A 15 10.75 -0.32 6.99
C GLU A 15 11.66 -1.46 6.50
N ARG A 16 11.42 -1.98 5.30
CA ARG A 16 12.28 -2.98 4.63
C ARG A 16 13.43 -2.35 3.84
N GLY A 17 13.61 -1.03 3.89
CA GLY A 17 14.71 -0.31 3.26
C GLY A 17 14.40 0.29 1.90
N TYR A 18 13.14 0.30 1.45
CA TYR A 18 12.77 0.97 0.21
C TYR A 18 12.59 2.47 0.43
N THR A 19 12.94 3.28 -0.58
CA THR A 19 12.59 4.70 -0.63
C THR A 19 11.28 4.89 -1.39
N GLU A 20 10.63 6.05 -1.23
CA GLU A 20 9.44 6.38 -2.03
C GLU A 20 9.74 6.39 -3.54
N GLU A 21 10.96 6.79 -3.92
CA GLU A 21 11.43 6.77 -5.31
C GLU A 21 11.60 5.34 -5.84
N SER A 22 12.24 4.45 -5.08
CA SER A 22 12.40 3.04 -5.48
C SER A 22 11.05 2.33 -5.60
N ILE A 23 10.10 2.65 -4.72
CA ILE A 23 8.74 2.09 -4.82
C ILE A 23 8.05 2.62 -6.07
N ALA A 24 8.15 3.93 -6.34
CA ALA A 24 7.54 4.56 -7.51
C ALA A 24 8.05 3.95 -8.82
N ASP A 25 9.37 3.77 -8.93
CA ASP A 25 10.01 3.10 -10.08
C ASP A 25 9.49 1.66 -10.26
N ALA A 26 9.44 0.89 -9.16
CA ALA A 26 9.01 -0.51 -9.20
C ALA A 26 7.53 -0.70 -9.59
N VAL A 27 6.68 0.33 -9.43
CA VAL A 27 5.22 0.25 -9.68
C VAL A 27 4.75 1.14 -10.82
N ASP A 28 5.69 1.68 -11.62
CA ASP A 28 5.43 2.61 -12.72
C ASP A 28 4.54 3.79 -12.27
N ALA A 29 4.98 4.47 -11.22
CA ALA A 29 4.33 5.64 -10.64
C ALA A 29 5.35 6.75 -10.36
N THR A 30 4.85 7.88 -9.87
CA THR A 30 5.69 9.01 -9.46
C THR A 30 5.90 9.01 -7.94
N GLN A 31 7.06 9.44 -7.46
CA GLN A 31 7.33 9.58 -6.01
C GLN A 31 6.26 10.43 -5.27
N PRO A 32 5.75 11.55 -5.82
CA PRO A 32 4.63 12.28 -5.20
C PRO A 32 3.36 11.46 -5.02
N ALA A 33 3.05 10.56 -5.97
CA ALA A 33 1.89 9.68 -5.86
C ALA A 33 2.07 8.67 -4.72
N ILE A 34 3.25 8.07 -4.59
CA ILE A 34 3.59 7.20 -3.46
C ILE A 34 3.52 7.96 -2.14
N HIS A 35 4.03 9.20 -2.11
CA HIS A 35 3.96 10.06 -0.94
C HIS A 35 2.51 10.36 -0.50
N TYR A 36 1.62 10.64 -1.45
CA TYR A 36 0.20 10.91 -1.14
C TYR A 36 -0.54 9.66 -0.67
N LEU A 37 -0.21 8.49 -1.21
CA LEU A 37 -0.73 7.21 -0.73
C LEU A 37 -0.20 6.89 0.68
N LYS A 38 1.09 7.14 0.94
CA LYS A 38 1.75 6.96 2.24
C LYS A 38 1.13 7.84 3.33
N THR A 39 0.86 9.10 3.02
CA THR A 39 0.29 10.07 3.98
C THR A 39 -1.22 9.93 4.16
N GLY A 40 -1.89 9.14 3.30
CA GLY A 40 -3.35 9.03 3.31
C GLY A 40 -4.06 10.23 2.69
N LYS A 41 -3.32 11.20 2.12
CA LYS A 41 -3.88 12.36 1.42
C LYS A 41 -4.76 11.95 0.23
N THR A 42 -4.38 10.86 -0.44
CA THR A 42 -5.25 10.14 -1.38
C THR A 42 -5.19 8.65 -1.09
N GLN A 43 -6.28 7.94 -1.37
CA GLN A 43 -6.30 6.48 -1.43
C GLN A 43 -6.75 5.99 -2.82
N GLU A 44 -6.96 6.92 -3.75
CA GLU A 44 -7.24 6.62 -5.15
C GLU A 44 -5.93 6.55 -5.92
N THR A 45 -5.73 5.44 -6.60
CA THR A 45 -4.58 5.19 -7.46
C THR A 45 -5.01 4.37 -8.66
N LYS A 46 -4.20 4.38 -9.71
CA LYS A 46 -4.42 3.51 -10.87
C LYS A 46 -4.36 2.06 -10.44
N TYR A 47 -5.16 1.21 -11.10
CA TYR A 47 -5.15 -0.23 -10.83
C TYR A 47 -3.75 -0.83 -10.98
N SER A 48 -3.00 -0.44 -12.01
CA SER A 48 -1.62 -0.90 -12.25
C SER A 48 -0.69 -0.59 -11.07
N THR A 49 -0.72 0.64 -10.57
CA THR A 49 0.05 1.07 -9.41
C THR A 49 -0.34 0.31 -8.15
N GLY A 50 -1.65 0.17 -7.89
CA GLY A 50 -2.13 -0.61 -6.74
C GLY A 50 -1.71 -2.08 -6.79
N ALA A 51 -1.83 -2.71 -7.96
CA ALA A 51 -1.38 -4.09 -8.19
C ALA A 51 0.15 -4.22 -8.05
N GLY A 52 0.91 -3.23 -8.51
CA GLY A 52 2.37 -3.15 -8.33
C GLY A 52 2.76 -3.10 -6.86
N ILE A 53 2.10 -2.27 -6.06
CA ILE A 53 2.33 -2.18 -4.60
C ILE A 53 2.03 -3.52 -3.93
N ILE A 54 0.89 -4.14 -4.24
CA ILE A 54 0.51 -5.46 -3.71
C ILE A 54 1.56 -6.52 -4.06
N ARG A 55 2.02 -6.55 -5.32
CA ARG A 55 3.05 -7.48 -5.78
C ARG A 55 4.35 -7.25 -5.02
N LEU A 56 4.78 -6.00 -4.86
CA LEU A 56 6.00 -5.64 -4.15
C LEU A 56 5.92 -6.06 -2.66
N CYS A 57 4.78 -5.82 -2.00
CA CYS A 57 4.54 -6.30 -0.64
C CYS A 57 4.63 -7.83 -0.55
N THR A 58 4.00 -8.55 -1.48
CA THR A 58 4.02 -10.02 -1.52
C THR A 58 5.45 -10.56 -1.66
N LEU A 59 6.27 -9.96 -2.54
CA LEU A 59 7.67 -10.34 -2.72
C LEU A 59 8.54 -10.10 -1.47
N ASN A 60 8.15 -9.14 -0.63
CA ASN A 60 8.84 -8.81 0.62
C ASN A 60 8.22 -9.51 1.86
N GLY A 61 7.26 -10.43 1.65
CA GLY A 61 6.59 -11.16 2.73
C GLY A 61 5.69 -10.28 3.62
N ILE A 62 5.23 -9.13 3.10
CA ILE A 62 4.33 -8.23 3.79
C ILE A 62 2.89 -8.73 3.61
N SER A 63 2.24 -9.05 4.71
CA SER A 63 0.84 -9.48 4.72
C SER A 63 -0.08 -8.32 4.36
N ILE A 64 -0.82 -8.50 3.28
CA ILE A 64 -1.86 -7.56 2.85
C ILE A 64 -3.11 -7.90 3.65
N ASN A 65 -3.14 -7.49 4.92
CA ASN A 65 -4.34 -7.68 5.72
C ASN A 65 -5.45 -6.81 5.16
N HIS A 66 -6.44 -7.45 4.54
CA HIS A 66 -7.76 -6.85 4.41
C HIS A 66 -8.22 -6.68 5.84
N LYS A 67 -8.21 -5.44 6.35
CA LYS A 67 -8.78 -5.14 7.66
C LYS A 67 -10.26 -5.50 7.57
N LYS A 68 -10.60 -6.75 7.91
CA LYS A 68 -11.97 -7.17 8.14
C LYS A 68 -12.47 -6.18 9.18
N ALA A 69 -13.43 -5.34 8.81
CA ALA A 69 -14.08 -4.45 9.78
C ALA A 69 -14.38 -5.28 11.04
N PRO A 70 -14.16 -4.75 12.26
CA PRO A 70 -14.43 -5.51 13.46
C PRO A 70 -15.85 -6.04 13.34
N VAL A 71 -15.98 -7.38 13.31
CA VAL A 71 -17.29 -8.01 13.39
C VAL A 71 -17.83 -7.54 14.72
N THR A 72 -18.83 -6.66 14.69
CA THR A 72 -19.55 -6.24 15.88
C THR A 72 -20.04 -7.53 16.54
N ALA A 73 -19.35 -7.97 17.58
CA ALA A 73 -19.81 -9.00 18.48
C ALA A 73 -21.00 -8.38 19.19
N ASN A 74 -22.19 -8.54 18.61
CA ASN A 74 -23.43 -8.21 19.26
C ASN A 74 -23.74 -9.39 20.20
N ASN A 75 -23.84 -9.03 21.49
CA ASN A 75 -24.14 -9.88 22.65
C ASN A 75 -25.26 -10.90 22.45
#